data_AF-Q4TD09-F1
#
_entry.id   AF-Q4TD09-F1
#
_cell.length_a   1.000
_cell.length_b   1.000
_cell.length_c   1.000
_cell.angle_alpha   90.00
_cell.angle_beta   90.00
_cell.angle_gamma   90.00
#
_symmetry.space_group_name_H-M   'P 1'
#
loop_
_entity.id
_entity.type
_entity.pdbx_description
1 polymer ?
#
loop_
_entity_poly.entity_id
_entity_poly.type
_entity_poly.pdbx_seq_one_letter_code
_entity_poly.pdbx_strand_id
1 'polypeptide(L)'
;MQSTTNYLWLISDLLGQGATANVYRGRHKKTGDLYAVKVFNNLSFLRPLDVQMREFEVLKKLNHKNIVKLFAVEEEVGSCRSCRSHSGAALIRVLFAVQHPPQGPGDGVLVCGSLYTVLEESSQTYGLPEDEFLIVLHDVVAGMNHLREYGIVHRDIKPGNIMRVIGEDGRSVYKLTDFGAARELEDDEQFVSLYGTEEYLHPDMYERAVLRKDHQKKYGATVDLWSIG
;
A
#
# COMPACT_ATOMS: atom_id res chain seq x y z
N MET A 1 -13.50 -0.67 -19.47
CA MET A 1 -13.52 -1.79 -18.50
C MET A 1 -12.27 -2.62 -18.73
N GLN A 2 -11.62 -3.06 -17.66
CA GLN A 2 -10.44 -3.94 -17.69
C GLN A 2 -10.73 -5.19 -16.85
N SER A 3 -9.98 -6.28 -17.08
CA SER A 3 -10.19 -7.52 -16.34
C SER A 3 -8.98 -8.45 -16.36
N THR A 4 -8.89 -9.32 -15.37
CA THR A 4 -8.00 -10.48 -15.35
C THR A 4 -8.81 -11.76 -15.55
N THR A 5 -8.23 -12.94 -15.30
CA THR A 5 -8.97 -14.21 -15.29
C THR A 5 -10.17 -14.14 -14.35
N ASN A 6 -9.98 -13.70 -13.09
CA ASN A 6 -11.02 -13.77 -12.07
C ASN A 6 -11.59 -12.41 -11.63
N TYR A 7 -11.01 -11.27 -12.02
CA TYR A 7 -11.45 -9.95 -11.54
C TYR A 7 -11.79 -9.00 -12.68
N LEU A 8 -12.67 -8.03 -12.43
CA LEU A 8 -13.01 -6.95 -13.37
C LEU A 8 -13.11 -5.60 -12.64
N TRP A 9 -12.77 -4.51 -13.33
CA TRP A 9 -12.92 -3.15 -12.80
C TRP A 9 -13.17 -2.14 -13.93
N LEU A 10 -13.73 -0.99 -13.56
CA LEU A 10 -13.88 0.16 -14.43
C LEU A 10 -12.76 1.16 -14.18
N ILE A 11 -12.26 1.80 -15.24
CA ILE A 11 -11.20 2.82 -15.12
C ILE A 11 -11.73 4.06 -14.38
N SER A 12 -13.05 4.31 -14.44
CA SER A 12 -13.74 5.35 -13.68
C SER A 12 -13.75 5.11 -12.17
N ASP A 13 -13.58 3.87 -11.73
CA ASP A 13 -13.72 3.47 -10.33
C ASP A 13 -12.36 3.53 -9.62
N LEU A 14 -11.68 4.66 -9.75
CA LEU A 14 -10.36 4.90 -9.17
C LEU A 14 -10.48 5.13 -7.65
N LEU A 15 -9.66 4.42 -6.88
CA LEU A 15 -9.55 4.56 -5.41
C LEU A 15 -8.29 5.34 -5.01
N GLY A 16 -7.22 5.23 -5.78
CA GLY A 16 -5.98 5.92 -5.51
C GLY A 16 -5.07 5.93 -6.73
N GLN A 17 -4.28 6.99 -6.87
CA GLN A 17 -3.31 7.17 -7.94
C GLN A 17 -1.94 7.42 -7.33
N GLY A 18 -0.95 6.65 -7.78
CA GLY A 18 0.44 6.78 -7.36
C GLY A 18 1.39 6.89 -8.55
N ALA A 19 2.67 7.13 -8.26
CA ALA A 19 3.70 7.28 -9.29
C ALA A 19 3.89 6.00 -10.13
N THR A 20 3.71 4.83 -9.52
CA THR A 20 4.02 3.52 -10.14
C THR A 20 2.78 2.69 -10.47
N ALA A 21 1.62 3.03 -9.91
CA ALA A 21 0.39 2.26 -10.06
C ALA A 21 -0.87 3.10 -9.79
N ASN A 22 -1.99 2.62 -10.30
CA ASN A 22 -3.33 3.07 -9.94
C ASN A 22 -4.05 1.95 -9.19
N VAL A 23 -4.91 2.31 -8.25
CA VAL A 23 -5.75 1.36 -7.50
C VAL A 23 -7.20 1.60 -7.87
N TYR A 24 -7.91 0.55 -8.25
CA TYR A 24 -9.31 0.61 -8.66
C TYR A 24 -10.20 -0.23 -7.76
N ARG A 25 -11.46 0.14 -7.64
CA ARG A 25 -12.49 -0.76 -7.10
C ARG A 25 -12.84 -1.79 -8.16
N GLY A 26 -12.55 -3.05 -7.87
CA GLY A 26 -12.89 -4.18 -8.71
C GLY A 26 -13.85 -5.14 -8.03
N ARG A 27 -14.30 -6.13 -8.80
CA ARG A 27 -15.13 -7.23 -8.33
C ARG A 27 -14.57 -8.57 -8.79
N HIS A 28 -14.68 -9.58 -7.95
CA HIS A 28 -14.44 -10.96 -8.38
C HIS A 28 -15.61 -11.44 -9.24
N LYS A 29 -15.30 -11.99 -10.43
CA LYS A 29 -16.27 -12.32 -11.47
C LYS A 29 -17.30 -13.35 -11.04
N LYS A 30 -16.93 -14.29 -10.17
CA LYS A 30 -17.83 -15.38 -9.74
C LYS A 30 -18.66 -15.01 -8.52
N THR A 31 -18.04 -14.38 -7.53
CA THR A 31 -18.70 -14.11 -6.23
C THR A 31 -19.32 -12.73 -6.16
N GLY A 32 -18.87 -11.78 -6.98
CA GLY A 32 -19.32 -10.39 -6.94
C GLY A 32 -18.68 -9.54 -5.83
N ASP A 33 -17.89 -10.17 -4.95
CA ASP A 33 -17.19 -9.52 -3.84
C ASP A 33 -16.28 -8.41 -4.34
N LEU A 34 -16.21 -7.33 -3.56
CA LEU A 34 -15.45 -6.13 -3.87
C LEU A 34 -13.99 -6.27 -3.44
N TYR A 35 -13.10 -5.71 -4.26
CA TYR A 35 -11.65 -5.76 -4.09
C TYR A 35 -10.96 -4.47 -4.55
N ALA A 36 -9.71 -4.26 -4.15
CA ALA A 36 -8.89 -3.12 -4.54
C ALA A 36 -7.81 -3.55 -5.54
N VAL A 37 -8.02 -3.33 -6.84
CA VAL A 37 -7.13 -3.80 -7.90
C VAL A 37 -6.01 -2.79 -8.12
N LYS A 38 -4.76 -3.13 -7.76
CA LYS A 38 -3.58 -2.30 -8.07
C LYS A 38 -3.04 -2.68 -9.45
N VAL A 39 -2.96 -1.69 -10.32
CA VAL A 39 -2.52 -1.81 -11.70
C VAL A 39 -1.27 -0.96 -11.90
N PHE A 40 -0.14 -1.63 -12.11
CA PHE A 40 1.14 -0.99 -12.41
C PHE A 40 1.13 -0.30 -13.78
N ASN A 41 1.74 0.87 -13.84
CA ASN A 41 1.80 1.70 -15.05
C ASN A 41 3.09 1.47 -15.85
N ASN A 42 3.18 2.04 -17.07
CA ASN A 42 4.34 1.87 -17.95
C ASN A 42 5.67 2.31 -17.31
N LEU A 43 5.64 3.34 -16.46
CA LEU A 43 6.84 3.84 -15.78
C LEU A 43 7.41 2.83 -14.78
N SER A 44 6.54 2.06 -14.13
CA SER A 44 6.99 1.04 -13.17
C SER A 44 7.82 -0.08 -13.82
N PHE A 45 7.59 -0.37 -15.11
CA PHE A 45 8.34 -1.39 -15.88
C PHE A 45 9.71 -0.93 -16.33
N LEU A 46 10.01 0.38 -16.22
CA LEU A 46 11.35 0.92 -16.45
C LEU A 46 12.28 0.66 -15.27
N ARG A 47 11.76 0.23 -14.11
CA ARG A 47 12.57 -0.11 -12.94
C ARG A 47 13.24 -1.48 -13.13
N PRO A 48 14.37 -1.75 -12.46
CA PRO A 48 14.95 -3.09 -12.41
C PRO A 48 13.93 -4.15 -11.95
N LEU A 49 14.00 -5.37 -12.50
CA LEU A 49 13.02 -6.43 -12.23
C LEU A 49 12.94 -6.80 -10.74
N ASP A 50 14.08 -6.82 -10.06
CA ASP A 50 14.13 -7.05 -8.61
C ASP A 50 13.32 -5.98 -7.84
N VAL A 51 13.41 -4.71 -8.25
CA VAL A 51 12.63 -3.60 -7.66
C VAL A 51 11.14 -3.75 -7.96
N GLN A 52 10.78 -4.21 -9.15
CA GLN A 52 9.37 -4.44 -9.52
C GLN A 52 8.74 -5.55 -8.66
N MET A 53 9.50 -6.59 -8.33
CA MET A 53 9.03 -7.76 -7.59
C MET A 53 8.96 -7.56 -6.07
N ARG A 54 9.66 -6.56 -5.51
CA ARG A 54 9.74 -6.34 -4.05
C ARG A 54 8.40 -6.29 -3.35
N GLU A 55 7.47 -5.47 -3.84
CA GLU A 55 6.15 -5.31 -3.22
C GLU A 55 5.42 -6.66 -3.13
N PHE A 56 5.51 -7.47 -4.18
CA PHE A 56 4.88 -8.79 -4.23
C PHE A 56 5.55 -9.79 -3.28
N GLU A 57 6.88 -9.88 -3.28
CA GLU A 57 7.61 -10.81 -2.41
C GLU A 57 7.46 -10.44 -0.93
N VAL A 58 7.40 -9.14 -0.61
CA VAL A 58 7.05 -8.64 0.72
C VAL A 58 5.64 -9.09 1.11
N LEU A 59 4.63 -8.75 0.31
CA LEU A 59 3.23 -9.03 0.64
C LEU A 59 2.88 -10.51 0.76
N LYS A 60 3.57 -11.39 0.03
CA LYS A 60 3.44 -12.85 0.18
C LYS A 60 3.80 -13.36 1.56
N LYS A 61 4.73 -12.70 2.25
CA LYS A 61 5.22 -13.08 3.59
C LYS A 61 4.32 -12.56 4.71
N LEU A 62 3.55 -11.51 4.43
CA LEU A 62 2.77 -10.80 5.43
C LEU A 62 1.36 -11.36 5.55
N ASN A 63 0.95 -11.71 6.77
CA ASN A 63 -0.42 -12.09 7.07
C ASN A 63 -0.75 -11.66 8.51
N HIS A 64 -1.33 -10.47 8.64
CA HIS A 64 -1.64 -9.89 9.94
C HIS A 64 -2.87 -8.98 9.85
N LYS A 65 -3.62 -8.86 10.96
CA LYS A 65 -4.87 -8.07 10.97
C LYS A 65 -4.65 -6.59 10.66
N ASN A 66 -3.47 -6.05 10.96
CA ASN A 66 -3.10 -4.65 10.70
C ASN A 66 -2.26 -4.46 9.43
N ILE A 67 -2.28 -5.43 8.52
CA ILE A 67 -1.67 -5.33 7.19
C ILE A 67 -2.76 -5.60 6.15
N VAL A 68 -2.83 -4.81 5.08
CA VAL A 68 -3.74 -5.09 3.97
C VAL A 68 -3.35 -6.41 3.31
N LYS A 69 -4.31 -7.33 3.24
CA LYS A 69 -4.08 -8.69 2.75
C LYS A 69 -3.97 -8.72 1.22
N LEU A 70 -2.95 -9.42 0.74
CA LEU A 70 -2.83 -9.83 -0.65
C LEU A 70 -3.68 -11.10 -0.87
N PHE A 71 -4.62 -11.10 -1.82
CA PHE A 71 -5.39 -12.33 -2.13
C PHE A 71 -4.90 -13.03 -3.39
N ALA A 72 -4.50 -12.29 -4.41
CA ALA A 72 -4.05 -12.91 -5.66
C ALA A 72 -3.09 -11.99 -6.42
N VAL A 73 -2.43 -12.56 -7.41
CA VAL A 73 -1.70 -11.82 -8.44
C VAL A 73 -2.08 -12.44 -9.77
N GLU A 74 -2.58 -11.62 -10.67
CA GLU A 74 -3.13 -12.06 -11.96
C GLU A 74 -2.71 -11.14 -13.09
N GLU A 75 -2.73 -11.65 -14.32
CA GLU A 75 -2.42 -10.87 -15.51
C GLU A 75 -3.70 -10.27 -16.11
N GLU A 76 -3.62 -9.04 -16.61
CA GLU A 76 -4.73 -8.44 -17.34
C GLU A 76 -4.92 -9.12 -18.71
N VAL A 77 -6.16 -9.48 -18.99
CA VAL A 77 -6.57 -9.99 -20.29
C VAL A 77 -6.89 -8.81 -21.21
N GLY A 78 -6.15 -8.66 -22.32
CA GLY A 78 -6.55 -7.79 -23.42
C GLY A 78 -5.66 -6.59 -23.77
N SER A 79 -4.43 -6.47 -23.25
CA SER A 79 -3.45 -5.56 -23.86
C SER A 79 -3.13 -6.04 -25.28
N CYS A 80 -3.27 -5.15 -26.27
CA CYS A 80 -3.30 -5.44 -27.70
C CYS A 80 -2.18 -6.42 -28.15
N ARG A 81 -2.54 -7.42 -28.95
CA ARG A 81 -1.60 -8.41 -29.52
C ARG A 81 -0.52 -7.80 -30.41
N SER A 82 -0.67 -6.54 -30.87
CA SER A 82 0.35 -5.86 -31.68
C SER A 82 1.47 -5.22 -30.87
N CYS A 83 1.37 -5.17 -29.54
CA CYS A 83 2.42 -4.65 -28.65
C CYS A 83 3.45 -5.72 -28.24
N ARG A 84 3.32 -6.95 -28.75
CA ARG A 84 4.31 -8.02 -28.52
C ARG A 84 5.57 -7.76 -29.36
N SER A 85 6.27 -6.65 -29.10
CA SER A 85 7.63 -6.44 -29.57
C SER A 85 8.61 -6.88 -28.47
N HIS A 86 9.27 -8.01 -28.74
CA HIS A 86 10.63 -8.38 -28.30
C HIS A 86 11.04 -8.29 -26.82
N SER A 87 10.12 -8.25 -25.87
CA SER A 87 10.42 -8.63 -24.48
C SER A 87 9.21 -9.30 -23.86
N GLY A 88 9.32 -10.61 -23.60
CA GLY A 88 8.25 -11.44 -23.03
C GLY A 88 7.95 -11.16 -21.56
N ALA A 89 7.80 -9.90 -21.16
CA ALA A 89 7.34 -9.54 -19.82
C ALA A 89 5.82 -9.44 -19.84
N ALA A 90 5.15 -10.54 -19.49
CA ALA A 90 3.75 -10.49 -19.13
C ALA A 90 3.60 -9.55 -17.91
N LEU A 91 2.68 -8.59 -18.02
CA LEU A 91 2.47 -7.54 -17.02
C LEU A 91 1.91 -8.18 -15.74
N ILE A 92 2.74 -8.29 -14.70
CA ILE A 92 2.32 -8.71 -13.36
C ILE A 92 1.43 -7.59 -12.79
N ARG A 93 0.13 -7.85 -12.59
CA ARG A 93 -0.79 -6.91 -11.93
C ARG A 93 -1.24 -7.51 -10.60
N VAL A 94 -0.84 -6.85 -9.51
CA VAL A 94 -1.01 -7.35 -8.15
C VAL A 94 -2.41 -7.00 -7.65
N LEU A 95 -3.18 -8.00 -7.24
CA LEU A 95 -4.52 -7.80 -6.70
C LEU A 95 -4.46 -7.68 -5.17
N PHE A 96 -4.75 -6.49 -4.66
CA PHE A 96 -5.09 -6.33 -3.26
C PHE A 96 -6.56 -6.64 -3.08
N ALA A 97 -6.86 -7.24 -1.95
CA ALA A 97 -8.19 -7.64 -1.68
C ALA A 97 -8.41 -7.41 -0.21
N VAL A 98 -9.14 -6.35 0.10
CA VAL A 98 -9.66 -6.18 1.45
C VAL A 98 -11.02 -6.84 1.42
N GLN A 99 -11.11 -8.02 2.04
CA GLN A 99 -12.38 -8.73 2.14
C GLN A 99 -13.34 -7.93 3.01
N HIS A 100 -14.48 -7.61 2.42
CA HIS A 100 -15.64 -7.04 3.07
C HIS A 100 -16.32 -8.16 3.90
N PRO A 101 -16.61 -7.98 5.19
CA PRO A 101 -17.63 -8.82 5.83
C PRO A 101 -18.98 -8.47 5.19
N PRO A 102 -19.82 -9.44 4.77
CA PRO A 102 -21.05 -9.15 4.04
C PRO A 102 -21.96 -8.24 4.87
N GLN A 103 -22.07 -6.96 4.48
CA GLN A 103 -23.14 -6.10 4.96
C GLN A 103 -24.21 -6.05 3.89
N GLY A 104 -25.47 -6.06 4.33
CA GLY A 104 -26.65 -6.27 3.52
C GLY A 104 -26.88 -5.26 2.38
N PRO A 105 -28.04 -5.35 1.72
CA PRO A 105 -28.34 -4.54 0.55
C PRO A 105 -28.65 -3.09 0.97
N GLY A 106 -27.64 -2.23 0.95
CA GLY A 106 -27.81 -0.79 1.20
C GLY A 106 -26.46 -0.10 1.27
N ASP A 107 -26.13 0.63 0.19
CA ASP A 107 -25.02 1.57 0.07
C ASP A 107 -23.65 1.11 0.58
N GLY A 108 -22.93 0.43 -0.34
CA GLY A 108 -21.56 -0.02 -0.18
C GLY A 108 -20.56 1.13 -0.05
N VAL A 109 -20.46 1.67 1.17
CA VAL A 109 -19.30 2.45 1.59
C VAL A 109 -18.15 1.46 1.76
N LEU A 110 -17.26 1.52 0.78
CA LEU A 110 -15.94 0.88 0.75
C LEU A 110 -15.18 1.16 2.05
N VAL A 111 -14.02 0.52 2.23
CA VAL A 111 -12.89 1.04 3.04
C VAL A 111 -13.09 2.53 3.33
N CYS A 112 -13.18 2.92 4.61
CA CYS A 112 -13.62 4.26 5.04
C CYS A 112 -12.58 5.37 4.74
N GLY A 113 -11.83 5.22 3.65
CA GLY A 113 -10.65 5.97 3.33
C GLY A 113 -9.41 5.45 4.05
N SER A 114 -8.39 6.28 4.02
CA SER A 114 -7.19 6.13 4.84
C SER A 114 -7.29 7.04 6.06
N LEU A 115 -6.34 6.90 6.99
CA LEU A 115 -6.20 7.82 8.12
C LEU A 115 -6.06 9.26 7.65
N TYR A 116 -5.47 9.50 6.48
CA TYR A 116 -5.45 10.83 5.85
C TYR A 116 -6.86 11.40 5.67
N THR A 117 -7.78 10.60 5.10
CA THR A 117 -9.17 11.04 4.89
C THR A 117 -9.88 11.37 6.21
N VAL A 118 -9.59 10.61 7.28
CA VAL A 118 -10.13 10.87 8.62
C VAL A 118 -9.60 12.20 9.16
N LEU A 119 -8.30 12.46 9.02
CA LEU A 119 -7.67 13.69 9.51
C LEU A 119 -8.11 14.96 8.76
N GLU A 120 -8.57 14.82 7.50
CA GLU A 120 -9.13 15.93 6.72
C GLU A 120 -10.56 16.33 7.15
N GLU A 121 -11.22 15.55 8.00
CA GLU A 121 -12.53 15.93 8.54
C GLU A 121 -12.39 17.16 9.44
N SER A 122 -13.31 18.13 9.30
CA SER A 122 -13.25 19.39 10.04
C SER A 122 -13.32 19.22 11.56
N SER A 123 -13.93 18.13 12.04
CA SER A 123 -13.94 17.73 13.45
C SER A 123 -12.55 17.35 13.99
N GLN A 124 -11.62 16.98 13.12
CA GLN A 124 -10.28 16.47 13.45
C GLN A 124 -9.17 17.52 13.27
N THR A 125 -9.53 18.80 13.07
CA THR A 125 -8.57 19.88 12.83
C THR A 125 -7.50 20.01 13.93
N TYR A 126 -7.82 19.62 15.16
CA TYR A 126 -6.92 19.68 16.31
C TYR A 126 -6.47 18.30 16.80
N GLY A 127 -6.60 17.28 15.96
CA GLY A 127 -6.25 15.90 16.29
C GLY A 127 -7.47 15.02 16.55
N LEU A 128 -7.20 13.72 16.63
CA LEU A 128 -8.21 12.69 16.87
C LEU A 128 -8.68 12.69 18.32
N PRO A 129 -9.94 12.28 18.58
CA PRO A 129 -10.36 11.79 19.88
C PRO A 129 -9.38 10.76 20.45
N GLU A 130 -9.18 10.78 21.76
CA GLU A 130 -8.20 9.92 22.44
C GLU A 130 -8.46 8.43 22.19
N ASP A 131 -9.73 8.01 22.18
CA ASP A 131 -10.13 6.63 21.92
C ASP A 131 -9.76 6.18 20.50
N GLU A 132 -10.01 7.01 19.49
CA GLU A 132 -9.60 6.71 18.11
C GLU A 132 -8.07 6.76 17.95
N PHE A 133 -7.40 7.72 18.59
CA PHE A 133 -5.94 7.81 18.60
C PHE A 133 -5.29 6.55 19.19
N LEU A 134 -5.82 6.03 20.31
CA LEU A 134 -5.32 4.80 20.91
C LEU A 134 -5.52 3.58 20.01
N ILE A 135 -6.60 3.54 19.22
CA ILE A 135 -6.81 2.50 18.20
C ILE A 135 -5.76 2.62 17.10
N VAL A 136 -5.53 3.82 16.56
CA VAL A 136 -4.48 4.08 15.56
C VAL A 136 -3.12 3.63 16.09
N LEU A 137 -2.74 4.09 17.29
CA LEU A 137 -1.45 3.76 17.91
C LEU A 137 -1.28 2.24 18.05
N HIS A 138 -2.26 1.56 18.63
CA HIS A 138 -2.22 0.11 18.81
C HIS A 138 -2.05 -0.62 17.48
N ASP A 139 -2.86 -0.28 16.48
CA ASP A 139 -2.92 -0.99 15.21
C ASP A 139 -1.70 -0.73 14.33
N VAL A 140 -1.21 0.51 14.28
CA VAL A 140 0.03 0.87 13.56
C VAL A 140 1.23 0.18 14.20
N VAL A 141 1.35 0.20 15.53
CA VAL A 141 2.44 -0.48 16.24
C VAL A 141 2.38 -1.99 16.02
N ALA A 142 1.21 -2.61 16.08
CA ALA A 142 1.04 -4.03 15.82
C ALA A 142 1.40 -4.42 14.38
N GLY A 143 0.99 -3.61 13.40
CA GLY A 143 1.39 -3.78 12.00
C GLY A 143 2.91 -3.67 11.81
N MET A 144 3.52 -2.68 12.44
CA MET A 144 4.97 -2.45 12.38
C MET A 144 5.80 -3.55 13.04
N ASN A 145 5.35 -4.04 14.20
CA ASN A 145 5.97 -5.19 14.85
C ASN A 145 5.95 -6.41 13.92
N HIS A 146 4.82 -6.66 13.25
CA HIS A 146 4.70 -7.75 12.28
C HIS A 146 5.64 -7.56 11.07
N LEU A 147 5.82 -6.33 10.56
CA LEU A 147 6.84 -6.09 9.53
C LEU A 147 8.24 -6.43 10.03
N ARG A 148 8.54 -6.05 11.28
CA ARG A 148 9.85 -6.26 11.85
C ARG A 148 10.18 -7.73 12.10
N GLU A 149 9.21 -8.52 12.57
CA GLU A 149 9.36 -9.97 12.75
C GLU A 149 9.75 -10.71 11.46
N TYR A 150 9.42 -10.13 10.30
CA TYR A 150 9.78 -10.64 8.97
C TYR A 150 10.97 -9.91 8.33
N GLY A 151 11.67 -9.05 9.08
CA GLY A 151 12.82 -8.29 8.58
C GLY A 151 12.46 -7.31 7.46
N ILE A 152 11.26 -6.71 7.50
CA ILE A 152 10.77 -5.80 6.46
C ILE A 152 10.75 -4.36 6.98
N VAL A 153 11.23 -3.43 6.14
CA VAL A 153 11.08 -1.99 6.32
C VAL A 153 10.14 -1.44 5.26
N HIS A 154 9.20 -0.58 5.65
CA HIS A 154 8.15 -0.05 4.78
C HIS A 154 8.63 1.15 3.95
N ARG A 155 9.28 2.13 4.59
CA ARG A 155 9.92 3.33 4.01
C ARG A 155 8.98 4.35 3.35
N ASP A 156 7.67 4.24 3.57
CA ASP A 156 6.68 5.24 3.12
C ASP A 156 5.42 5.17 4.00
N ILE A 157 5.63 5.10 5.33
CA ILE A 157 4.52 5.18 6.28
C ILE A 157 4.05 6.62 6.33
N LYS A 158 2.74 6.80 6.18
CA LYS A 158 2.04 8.09 6.24
C LYS A 158 0.54 7.83 6.43
N PRO A 159 -0.25 8.81 6.87
CA PRO A 159 -1.70 8.66 7.01
C PRO A 159 -2.39 8.14 5.75
N GLY A 160 -1.89 8.49 4.56
CA GLY A 160 -2.43 8.01 3.28
C GLY A 160 -2.28 6.49 3.04
N ASN A 161 -1.29 5.86 3.69
CA ASN A 161 -0.96 4.44 3.56
C ASN A 161 -1.44 3.61 4.78
N ILE A 162 -2.26 4.21 5.64
CA ILE A 162 -2.89 3.55 6.79
C ILE A 162 -4.39 3.47 6.49
N MET A 163 -4.87 2.32 6.03
CA MET A 163 -6.27 2.13 5.63
C MET A 163 -7.16 1.94 6.86
N ARG A 164 -8.35 2.54 6.86
CA ARG A 164 -9.36 2.34 7.90
C ARG A 164 -10.43 1.36 7.43
N VAL A 165 -10.70 0.35 8.24
CA VAL A 165 -11.87 -0.54 8.07
C VAL A 165 -12.70 -0.56 9.34
N ILE A 166 -13.98 -0.89 9.22
CA ILE A 166 -14.87 -1.08 10.38
C ILE A 166 -14.90 -2.56 10.73
N GLY A 167 -14.53 -2.88 11.97
CA GLY A 167 -14.62 -4.21 12.55
C GLY A 167 -16.06 -4.67 12.75
N GLU A 168 -16.23 -5.96 13.05
CA GLU A 168 -17.56 -6.56 13.31
C GLU A 168 -18.26 -5.94 14.52
N ASP A 169 -17.50 -5.39 15.46
CA ASP A 169 -17.98 -4.66 16.64
C ASP A 169 -18.26 -3.17 16.39
N GLY A 170 -18.14 -2.72 15.13
CA GLY A 170 -18.34 -1.32 14.74
C GLY A 170 -17.15 -0.40 15.01
N ARG A 171 -16.06 -0.90 15.60
CA ARG A 171 -14.86 -0.08 15.88
C ARG A 171 -13.92 -0.02 14.68
N SER A 172 -13.12 1.03 14.61
CA SER A 172 -12.08 1.17 13.61
C SER A 172 -11.02 0.08 13.78
N VAL A 173 -10.51 -0.43 12.65
CA VAL A 173 -9.29 -1.24 12.56
C VAL A 173 -8.43 -0.64 11.47
N TYR A 174 -7.17 -0.31 11.81
CA TYR A 174 -6.23 0.28 10.87
C TYR A 174 -5.26 -0.74 10.31
N LYS A 175 -4.92 -0.60 9.02
CA LYS A 175 -4.09 -1.54 8.28
C LYS A 175 -3.07 -0.83 7.40
N LEU A 176 -1.79 -1.22 7.48
CA LEU A 176 -0.74 -0.70 6.60
C LEU A 176 -0.91 -1.24 5.17
N THR A 177 -0.61 -0.40 4.18
CA THR A 177 -0.66 -0.72 2.75
C THR A 177 0.43 0.01 1.97
N ASP A 178 0.51 -0.25 0.66
CA ASP A 178 1.45 0.36 -0.29
C ASP A 178 2.92 0.06 0.01
N PHE A 179 3.25 -1.22 -0.13
CA PHE A 179 4.61 -1.75 0.05
C PHE A 179 5.50 -1.51 -1.19
N GLY A 180 5.15 -0.55 -2.05
CA GLY A 180 5.91 -0.23 -3.27
C GLY A 180 7.32 0.31 -2.98
N ALA A 181 7.50 0.88 -1.79
CA ALA A 181 8.80 1.30 -1.25
C ALA A 181 9.39 0.27 -0.28
N ALA A 182 8.71 -0.83 0.05
CA ALA A 182 9.20 -1.75 1.06
C ALA A 182 10.40 -2.57 0.59
N ARG A 183 11.18 -3.09 1.54
CA ARG A 183 12.24 -4.07 1.27
C ARG A 183 12.52 -4.91 2.49
N GLU A 184 13.11 -6.08 2.26
CA GLU A 184 13.79 -6.82 3.30
C GLU A 184 15.09 -6.11 3.70
N LEU A 185 15.34 -6.09 4.99
CA LEU A 185 16.49 -5.46 5.62
C LEU A 185 16.78 -6.19 6.94
N GLU A 186 17.93 -6.85 7.00
CA GLU A 186 18.46 -7.40 8.26
C GLU A 186 18.77 -6.28 9.26
N ASP A 187 18.94 -6.63 10.53
CA ASP A 187 18.99 -5.66 11.63
C ASP A 187 20.12 -4.64 11.55
N ASP A 188 21.26 -5.05 11.00
CA ASP A 188 22.46 -4.25 10.77
C ASP A 188 22.65 -3.84 9.30
N GLU A 189 21.77 -4.28 8.41
CA GLU A 189 21.82 -3.91 7.00
C GLU A 189 21.37 -2.45 6.81
N GLN A 190 22.03 -1.75 5.89
CA GLN A 190 21.68 -0.39 5.55
C GLN A 190 21.48 -0.21 4.04
N PHE A 191 20.69 0.79 3.66
CA PHE A 191 20.36 1.10 2.27
C PHE A 191 20.67 2.56 1.90
N VAL A 192 20.72 2.81 0.58
CA VAL A 192 20.97 4.16 0.01
C VAL A 192 19.86 4.64 -0.93
N SER A 193 18.95 3.75 -1.34
CA SER A 193 17.86 4.09 -2.26
C SER A 193 16.83 5.00 -1.59
N LEU A 194 16.39 6.04 -2.31
CA LEU A 194 15.47 7.05 -1.81
C LEU A 194 14.02 6.73 -2.21
N TYR A 195 13.16 6.65 -1.20
CA TYR A 195 11.71 6.50 -1.29
C TYR A 195 11.09 7.26 -0.11
N GLY A 196 9.80 7.56 -0.19
CA GLY A 196 9.04 8.19 0.88
C GLY A 196 8.37 9.48 0.44
N THR A 197 7.62 10.07 1.37
CA THR A 197 6.83 11.28 1.17
C THR A 197 7.40 12.40 2.05
N GLU A 198 7.64 13.58 1.46
CA GLU A 198 8.54 14.62 1.99
C GLU A 198 8.31 14.97 3.46
N GLU A 199 7.04 15.11 3.85
CA GLU A 199 6.61 15.53 5.19
C GLU A 199 6.88 14.46 6.28
N TYR A 200 7.04 13.20 5.89
CA TYR A 200 7.22 12.05 6.77
C TYR A 200 8.61 11.41 6.65
N LEU A 201 9.53 12.03 5.89
CA LEU A 201 10.88 11.52 5.66
C LEU A 201 11.79 11.77 6.87
N HIS A 202 12.56 10.73 7.22
CA HIS A 202 13.68 10.87 8.14
C HIS A 202 14.66 11.98 7.67
N PRO A 203 15.24 12.81 8.57
CA PRO A 203 16.02 14.00 8.16
C PRO A 203 17.17 13.70 7.22
N ASP A 204 17.89 12.60 7.45
CA ASP A 204 19.00 12.19 6.58
C ASP A 204 18.52 11.73 5.18
N MET A 205 17.29 11.20 5.08
CA MET A 205 16.68 10.89 3.78
C MET A 205 16.20 12.16 3.10
N TYR A 206 15.59 13.08 3.86
CA TYR A 206 15.14 14.38 3.38
C TYR A 206 16.30 15.22 2.82
N GLU A 207 17.43 15.29 3.54
CA GLU A 207 18.62 16.02 3.11
C GLU A 207 19.14 15.52 1.75
N ARG A 208 19.10 14.20 1.53
CA ARG A 208 19.55 13.60 0.28
C ARG A 208 18.52 13.70 -0.84
N ALA A 209 17.25 13.41 -0.56
CA ALA A 209 16.18 13.36 -1.56
C ALA A 209 15.71 14.75 -2.00
N VAL A 210 15.54 15.66 -1.04
CA VAL A 210 14.94 16.99 -1.27
C VAL A 210 16.02 18.05 -1.42
N LEU A 211 16.98 18.13 -0.48
CA LEU A 211 18.04 19.15 -0.53
C LEU A 211 19.18 18.78 -1.49
N ARG A 212 19.21 17.55 -2.03
CA ARG A 212 20.25 17.02 -2.93
C ARG A 212 21.66 17.15 -2.37
N LYS A 213 21.81 17.06 -1.05
CA LYS A 213 23.11 17.04 -0.36
C LYS A 213 23.52 15.59 -0.12
N ASP A 214 24.61 15.17 -0.76
CA ASP A 214 25.13 13.81 -0.60
C ASP A 214 26.24 13.76 0.45
N HIS A 215 25.88 13.32 1.66
CA HIS A 215 26.81 13.07 2.75
C HIS A 215 27.21 11.58 2.86
N GLN A 216 26.90 10.75 1.84
CA GLN A 216 27.13 9.29 1.84
C GLN A 216 26.53 8.56 3.05
N LYS A 217 25.49 9.13 3.67
CA LYS A 217 24.77 8.49 4.77
C LYS A 217 24.02 7.27 4.26
N LYS A 218 23.90 6.27 5.13
CA LYS A 218 23.14 5.05 4.92
C LYS A 218 21.98 5.00 5.91
N TYR A 219 20.90 4.36 5.51
CA TYR A 219 19.63 4.33 6.23
C TYR A 219 19.30 2.93 6.71
N GLY A 220 18.69 2.80 7.89
CA GLY A 220 18.30 1.52 8.48
C GLY A 220 16.80 1.44 8.77
N ALA A 221 16.39 0.47 9.58
CA ALA A 221 15.00 0.29 9.99
C ALA A 221 14.41 1.47 10.79
N THR A 222 15.26 2.32 11.36
CA THR A 222 14.84 3.50 12.14
C THR A 222 14.10 4.56 11.32
N VAL A 223 14.15 4.52 9.99
CA VAL A 223 13.41 5.47 9.15
C VAL A 223 11.90 5.34 9.34
N ASP A 224 11.41 4.12 9.57
CA ASP A 224 9.98 3.89 9.81
C ASP A 224 9.56 4.41 11.18
N LEU A 225 10.46 4.38 12.18
CA LEU A 225 10.19 4.98 13.49
C LEU A 225 10.02 6.49 13.39
N TRP A 226 10.78 7.15 12.50
CA TRP A 226 10.57 8.56 12.22
C TRP A 226 9.23 8.81 11.55
N SER A 227 8.87 8.04 10.53
CA SER A 227 7.61 8.23 9.80
C SER A 227 6.35 7.97 10.64
N ILE A 228 6.48 7.24 11.76
CA ILE A 228 5.39 7.02 12.73
C ILE A 228 5.25 8.18 13.71
N GLY A 229 6.37 8.80 14.10
CA GLY A 229 6.42 9.87 15.09
C GLY A 229 5.90 11.20 14.54
#